data_AF-A0A1L0B998-F1
#
_entry.id   AF-A0A1L0B998-F1
#
_cell.length_a   1.000
_cell.length_b   1.000
_cell.length_c   1.000
_cell.angle_alpha   90.00
_cell.angle_beta   90.00
_cell.angle_gamma   90.00
#
_symmetry.space_group_name_H-M   'P 1'
#
loop_
_entity.id
_entity.type
_entity.pdbx_description
1 polymer ?
#
loop_
_entity_poly.entity_id
_entity_poly.type
_entity_poly.pdbx_seq_one_letter_code
_entity_poly.pdbx_strand_id
1 'polypeptide(L)' 'MKYLVTGVAGFIGSQVVARLCALGHQVIGIDNLNDYYDVNLKLARLDEINPLTTFQFIEMEVLLHYLKSNNLIKLYT' A
#
# COMPACT_ATOMS: atom_id res chain seq x y z
N MET A 1 -12.62 0.66 -14.24
CA MET A 1 -12.91 1.23 -12.90
C MET A 1 -11.60 1.57 -12.21
N LYS A 2 -11.63 2.48 -11.22
CA LYS A 2 -10.46 2.89 -10.43
C LYS A 2 -10.67 2.47 -8.97
N TYR A 3 -9.71 1.78 -8.39
CA TYR A 3 -9.77 1.23 -7.04
C TYR A 3 -8.69 1.83 -6.13
N LEU A 4 -9.04 2.01 -4.86
CA LEU A 4 -8.09 2.27 -3.79
C LEU A 4 -7.92 0.97 -2.99
N VAL A 5 -6.69 0.50 -2.84
CA VAL A 5 -6.37 -0.71 -2.06
C VAL A 5 -5.39 -0.35 -0.96
N THR A 6 -5.77 -0.53 0.30
CA THR A 6 -4.87 -0.39 1.45
C THR A 6 -4.25 -1.73 1.82
N GLY A 7 -3.05 -1.72 2.41
CA GLY A 7 -2.31 -2.95 2.74
C GLY A 7 -1.78 -3.67 1.50
N VAL A 8 -1.40 -2.91 0.46
CA VAL A 8 -1.06 -3.47 -0.87
C VAL A 8 0.22 -4.32 -0.86
N ALA A 9 1.15 -4.09 0.06
CA ALA A 9 2.34 -4.92 0.19
C ALA A 9 2.08 -6.19 1.05
N GLY A 10 0.87 -6.33 1.57
CA GLY A 10 0.42 -7.51 2.32
C GLY A 10 0.17 -8.73 1.41
N PHE A 11 0.06 -9.90 2.05
CA PHE A 11 -0.13 -11.18 1.34
C PHE A 11 -1.37 -11.19 0.43
N ILE A 12 -2.50 -10.67 0.92
CA ILE A 12 -3.76 -10.62 0.16
C ILE A 12 -3.77 -9.40 -0.77
N GLY A 13 -3.28 -8.26 -0.27
CA GLY A 13 -3.28 -6.99 -0.99
C GLY A 13 -2.57 -7.08 -2.34
N SER A 14 -1.38 -7.70 -2.38
CA SER A 14 -0.62 -7.79 -3.63
C SER A 14 -1.33 -8.64 -4.69
N GLN A 15 -1.96 -9.75 -4.28
CA GLN A 15 -2.73 -10.62 -5.18
C GLN A 15 -4.01 -9.94 -5.70
N VAL A 16 -4.68 -9.16 -4.85
CA VAL A 16 -5.86 -8.36 -5.25
C VAL A 16 -5.47 -7.32 -6.30
N VAL A 17 -4.36 -6.60 -6.09
CA VAL A 17 -3.88 -5.61 -7.05
C VAL A 17 -3.50 -6.27 -8.38
N ALA A 18 -2.72 -7.35 -8.34
CA ALA A 18 -2.36 -8.08 -9.55
C ALA A 18 -3.59 -8.50 -10.35
N ARG A 19 -4.63 -9.03 -9.68
CA ARG A 19 -5.88 -9.44 -10.33
C ARG A 19 -6.66 -8.25 -10.91
N LEU A 20 -6.79 -7.15 -10.18
CA LEU A 20 -7.50 -5.96 -10.65
C LEU A 20 -6.80 -5.34 -11.87
N CYS A 21 -5.47 -5.23 -11.83
CA CYS A 21 -4.68 -4.76 -12.96
C CYS A 21 -4.79 -5.68 -14.18
N ALA A 22 -4.77 -7.00 -13.98
CA ALA A 22 -4.98 -7.98 -15.07
C ALA A 22 -6.36 -7.87 -15.73
N LEU A 23 -7.37 -7.40 -14.99
CA LEU A 23 -8.71 -7.10 -15.52
C LEU A 23 -8.79 -5.72 -16.20
N GLY A 24 -7.67 -5.01 -16.37
CA GLY A 24 -7.60 -3.69 -17.00
C GLY A 24 -8.08 -2.56 -16.10
N HIS A 25 -8.16 -2.77 -14.79
CA HIS A 25 -8.53 -1.72 -13.84
C HIS A 25 -7.33 -0.90 -13.38
N GLN A 26 -7.59 0.35 -13.02
CA GLN A 26 -6.61 1.22 -12.38
C GLN A 26 -6.63 1.02 -10.88
N VAL A 27 -5.46 0.93 -10.27
CA VAL A 27 -5.31 0.71 -8.83
C VAL A 27 -4.35 1.73 -8.25
N ILE A 28 -4.79 2.44 -7.22
CA ILE A 28 -3.91 3.17 -6.30
C ILE A 28 -3.74 2.30 -5.06
N GLY A 29 -2.52 1.85 -4.80
CA GLY A 29 -2.18 1.06 -3.62
C GLY A 29 -1.54 1.91 -2.53
N ILE A 30 -1.93 1.67 -1.28
CA ILE A 30 -1.34 2.28 -0.09
C ILE A 30 -0.81 1.19 0.84
N ASP A 31 0.42 1.33 1.32
CA ASP A 31 0.96 0.58 2.44
C ASP A 31 1.89 1.49 3.24
N ASN A 32 2.03 1.24 4.54
CA ASN A 32 2.94 1.98 5.41
C ASN A 32 4.31 1.29 5.55
N LEU A 33 4.49 0.12 4.93
CA LEU A 33 5.67 -0.73 5.03
C LEU A 33 6.13 -0.99 6.47
N ASN A 34 5.17 -1.06 7.42
CA ASN A 34 5.51 -1.37 8.80
C ASN A 34 6.22 -2.73 8.96
N ASP A 35 6.97 -2.85 10.04
CA ASP A 35 7.82 -3.98 10.43
C ASP A 35 7.05 -5.14 11.08
N TYR A 36 5.70 -5.11 11.03
CA TYR A 36 4.86 -6.21 11.52
C TYR A 36 5.15 -7.54 10.79
N TYR A 37 5.66 -7.45 9.56
CA TYR A 37 6.30 -8.55 8.82
C TYR A 37 7.69 -8.11 8.37
N ASP A 38 8.54 -9.06 8.00
CA ASP A 38 9.82 -8.78 7.35
C ASP A 38 9.57 -7.85 6.14
N VAL A 39 10.16 -6.65 6.20
CA VAL A 39 10.07 -5.63 5.15
C VAL A 39 10.50 -6.20 3.80
N ASN A 40 11.47 -7.12 3.76
CA ASN A 40 11.92 -7.74 2.52
C ASN A 40 10.78 -8.51 1.82
N LEU A 41 9.87 -9.12 2.58
CA LEU A 41 8.71 -9.82 2.02
C LEU A 41 7.68 -8.84 1.44
N LYS A 42 7.52 -7.67 2.06
CA LYS A 42 6.67 -6.60 1.53
C LYS A 42 7.27 -6.02 0.25
N LEU A 43 8.57 -5.76 0.24
CA LEU A 43 9.30 -5.24 -0.93
C LEU A 43 9.24 -6.23 -2.10
N ALA A 44 9.49 -7.52 -1.86
CA ALA A 44 9.39 -8.54 -2.90
C ALA A 44 7.99 -8.57 -3.55
N ARG A 45 6.92 -8.43 -2.77
CA ARG A 45 5.55 -8.35 -3.30
C ARG A 45 5.29 -7.07 -4.07
N LEU A 46 5.86 -5.94 -3.63
CA LEU A 46 5.78 -4.69 -4.38
C LEU A 46 6.51 -4.78 -5.72
N ASP A 47 7.67 -5.44 -5.77
CA ASP A 47 8.44 -5.63 -6.99
C ASP A 47 7.66 -6.42 -8.05
N GLU A 48 6.76 -7.32 -7.65
CA GLU A 48 5.88 -8.05 -8.56
C GLU A 48 4.80 -7.15 -9.20
N ILE A 49 4.28 -6.16 -8.48
CA ILE A 49 3.14 -5.35 -8.93
C ILE A 49 3.50 -3.93 -9.39
N ASN A 50 4.63 -3.37 -8.96
CA ASN A 50 5.16 -2.06 -9.38
C ASN A 50 5.33 -1.92 -10.91
N PRO A 51 5.72 -2.96 -11.66
CA PRO A 51 5.83 -2.87 -13.12
C PRO A 51 4.47 -2.78 -13.85
N LEU A 52 3.34 -3.03 -13.16
CA LEU A 52 2.02 -3.03 -13.79
C LEU A 52 1.62 -1.59 -14.14
N THR A 53 1.37 -1.34 -15.43
CA THR A 53 1.12 0.01 -15.97
C THR A 53 -0.13 0.70 -15.42
N THR A 54 -1.09 -0.07 -14.88
CA THR A 54 -2.31 0.47 -14.28
C THR A 54 -2.26 0.55 -12.75
N PHE A 55 -1.08 0.31 -12.16
CA PHE A 55 -0.84 0.39 -10.73
C PHE A 55 -0.02 1.63 -10.36
N GLN A 56 -0.38 2.26 -9.25
CA GLN A 56 0.41 3.31 -8.61
C GLN A 56 0.53 3.00 -7.12
N PHE A 57 1.75 2.92 -6.61
CA PHE A 57 2.02 2.78 -5.19
C PHE A 57 2.20 4.14 -4.51
N ILE A 58 1.66 4.27 -3.28
CA ILE A 58 1.87 5.39 -2.38
C ILE A 58 2.24 4.83 -1.01
N GLU A 59 3.44 5.12 -0.54
CA GLU A 59 3.82 4.81 0.83
C GLU A 59 3.16 5.80 1.79
N MET A 60 2.25 5.32 2.64
CA MET A 60 1.50 6.17 3.57
C MET A 60 0.91 5.37 4.73
N GLU A 61 0.99 5.96 5.92
CA GLU A 61 0.22 5.54 7.09
C GLU A 61 -1.19 6.17 7.06
N VAL A 62 -2.23 5.34 6.90
CA VAL A 62 -3.62 5.81 6.70
C VAL A 62 -4.13 6.62 7.90
N LEU A 63 -3.71 6.28 9.11
CA LEU A 63 -4.18 6.95 10.34
C LEU A 63 -3.40 8.21 10.69
N LEU A 64 -2.30 8.52 9.98
CA LEU A 64 -1.35 9.56 10.40
C LEU A 64 -1.99 10.93 10.57
N HIS A 65 -2.87 11.32 9.65
CA HIS A 65 -3.56 12.62 9.74
C HIS A 65 -4.49 12.69 10.95
N TYR A 66 -5.30 11.65 11.18
CA TYR A 66 -6.21 11.60 12.32
C TYR A 66 -5.46 11.69 13.65
N LEU A 67 -4.36 10.95 13.79
CA LEU A 67 -3.56 10.95 15.01
C LEU A 67 -2.89 12.31 15.26
N LYS A 68 -2.43 13.00 14.20
CA LYS A 68 -1.88 14.36 14.29
C LYS A 68 -2.93 15.40 14.66
N SER A 69 -4.08 15.40 13.98
CA SER A 69 -5.15 16.39 14.19
C SER A 69 -5.77 16.31 15.59
N ASN A 70 -5.63 15.17 16.26
CA ASN A 70 -6.11 14.96 17.63
C ASN A 70 -4.99 14.97 18.69
N ASN A 71 -3.76 15.40 18.35
CA ASN A 71 -2.60 15.41 19.25
C ASN A 71 -2.30 14.05 19.94
N LEU A 72 -2.65 12.93 19.30
CA LEU A 72 -2.48 11.58 19.85
C LEU A 72 -1.05 11.05 19.70
N ILE A 73 -0.24 11.65 18.81
CA ILE A 73 1.19 11.37 18.64
C ILE A 73 1.96 12.66 18.35
N LYS A 74 3.14 12.80 18.97
CA LYS A 74 4.19 13.74 18.57
C LYS A 74 5.35 12.92 18.02
N LEU A 75 5.55 12.95 16.70
CA LEU A 75 6.77 12.40 16.12
C LEU A 75 7.90 13.39 16.41
N TYR A 76 8.89 12.96 17.19
CA TYR A 76 10.19 13.62 17.23
C TYR A 76 10.84 13.31 15.88
N THR A 77 10.89 14.30 14.99
CA THR A 77 11.73 14.26 13.78
C THR A 77 13.19 14.24 14.16
#